data_AF-A0AAV2K7D5-F1
#
_entry.id   AF-A0AAV2K7D5-F1
#
_cell.length_a   1.000
_cell.length_b   1.000
_cell.length_c   1.000
_cell.angle_alpha   90.00
_cell.angle_beta   90.00
_cell.angle_gamma   90.00
#
_symmetry.space_group_name_H-M   'P 1'
#
loop_
_entity.id
_entity.type
_entity.pdbx_description
1 polymer ?
#
loop_
_entity_poly.entity_id
_entity_poly.type
_entity_poly.pdbx_seq_one_letter_code
_entity_poly.pdbx_strand_id
1 'polypeptide(L)'
;MHFLQWNCEDVANWIESLGFPQYKECFTENFISGRKLIHVNCSNLPKLGIADFEHMKVICAEVRAVLGITEALWSRNFTDPPQDPRALFLLLKSPTGAQADRLSYQQFAVHLQHEWQNVE
;
A
#
# COMPACT_ATOMS: atom_id res chain seq x y z
N MET A 1 -5.38 10.59 -3.08
CA MET A 1 -4.63 9.61 -2.26
C MET A 1 -4.25 10.25 -0.94
N HIS A 2 -5.23 10.46 -0.05
CA HIS A 2 -5.05 11.21 1.19
C HIS A 2 -4.10 10.50 2.17
N PHE A 3 -4.13 9.17 2.19
CA PHE A 3 -3.27 8.36 3.05
C PHE A 3 -1.76 8.61 2.86
N LEU A 4 -1.29 9.10 1.71
CA LEU A 4 0.14 9.39 1.51
C LEU A 4 0.68 10.47 2.45
N GLN A 5 -0.21 11.28 3.03
CA GLN A 5 0.14 12.35 3.97
C GLN A 5 0.06 11.90 5.43
N TRP A 6 -0.47 10.69 5.69
CA TRP A 6 -0.59 10.16 7.04
C TRP A 6 0.77 9.94 7.67
N ASN A 7 0.95 10.52 8.86
CA ASN A 7 2.05 10.19 9.74
C ASN A 7 1.78 8.87 10.48
N CYS A 8 2.69 8.44 11.36
CA CYS A 8 2.54 7.17 12.08
C CYS A 8 1.33 7.16 13.04
N GLU A 9 0.99 8.32 13.63
CA GLU A 9 -0.13 8.47 14.54
C GLU A 9 -1.47 8.41 13.81
N ASP A 10 -1.56 9.03 12.62
CA ASP A 10 -2.74 8.93 11.76
C ASP A 10 -3.02 7.47 11.37
N VAL A 11 -1.97 6.70 11.04
CA VAL A 11 -2.08 5.27 10.74
C VAL A 11 -2.50 4.47 11.97
N ALA A 12 -1.93 4.76 13.14
CA ALA A 12 -2.29 4.06 14.37
C ALA A 12 -3.75 4.31 14.78
N ASN A 13 -4.22 5.55 14.67
CA ASN A 13 -5.62 5.91 14.94
C ASN A 13 -6.57 5.27 13.90
N TRP A 14 -6.14 5.14 12.65
CA TRP A 14 -6.88 4.37 11.66
C TRP A 14 -6.98 2.89 12.06
N ILE A 15 -5.89 2.24 12.47
CA ILE A 15 -5.89 0.84 12.95
C ILE A 15 -6.81 0.65 14.16
N GLU A 16 -6.81 1.59 15.10
CA GLU A 16 -7.76 1.61 16.21
C GLU A 16 -9.21 1.70 15.74
N SER A 17 -9.50 2.56 14.76
CA SER A 17 -10.85 2.71 14.20
C SER A 17 -11.37 1.44 13.48
N LEU A 18 -10.46 0.55 13.05
CA LEU A 18 -10.80 -0.77 12.51
C LEU A 18 -11.15 -1.81 13.58
N GLY A 19 -11.08 -1.44 14.88
CA GLY A 19 -11.32 -2.34 15.99
C GLY A 19 -10.07 -3.05 16.51
N PHE A 20 -8.87 -2.56 16.17
CA PHE A 20 -7.60 -3.14 16.62
C PHE A 20 -6.74 -2.18 17.46
N PRO A 21 -7.25 -1.58 18.56
CA PRO A 21 -6.48 -0.67 19.40
C PRO A 21 -5.19 -1.31 19.97
N GLN A 22 -5.17 -2.63 20.17
CA GLN A 22 -4.01 -3.38 20.64
C GLN A 22 -2.81 -3.33 19.68
N TYR A 23 -3.02 -2.95 18.42
CA TYR A 23 -1.95 -2.86 17.41
C TYR A 23 -1.47 -1.44 17.16
N LYS A 24 -1.96 -0.42 17.89
CA LYS A 24 -1.48 0.96 17.72
C LYS A 24 0.04 1.06 17.86
N GLU A 25 0.58 0.49 18.93
CA GLU A 25 2.02 0.49 19.24
C GLU A 25 2.82 -0.24 18.15
N CYS A 26 2.29 -1.35 17.61
CA CYS A 26 2.90 -2.05 16.49
C CYS A 26 3.14 -1.13 15.27
N PHE A 27 2.24 -0.20 14.99
CA PHE A 27 2.38 0.73 13.85
C PHE A 27 3.22 1.96 14.20
N THR A 28 3.11 2.52 15.41
CA THR A 28 3.88 3.70 15.82
C THR A 28 5.35 3.38 16.03
N GLU A 29 5.68 2.30 16.76
CA GLU A 29 7.06 1.90 17.07
C GLU A 29 7.85 1.46 15.82
N ASN A 30 7.16 0.86 14.84
CA ASN A 30 7.76 0.50 13.55
C ASN A 30 7.75 1.67 12.54
N PHE A 31 7.35 2.86 12.99
CA PHE A 31 7.26 4.09 12.19
C PHE A 31 6.47 3.91 10.89
N ILE A 32 5.34 3.19 10.93
CA ILE A 32 4.52 2.91 9.76
C ILE A 32 3.67 4.14 9.43
N SER A 33 4.16 4.96 8.50
CA SER A 33 3.42 6.06 7.90
C SER A 33 2.53 5.57 6.76
N GLY A 34 1.64 6.43 6.25
CA GLY A 34 0.76 6.05 5.15
C GLY A 34 1.49 5.70 3.85
N ARG A 35 2.70 6.23 3.61
CA ARG A 35 3.58 5.76 2.52
C ARG A 35 4.05 4.33 2.74
N LYS A 36 4.31 3.94 3.99
CA LYS A 36 4.75 2.57 4.34
C LYS A 36 3.62 1.55 4.34
N LEU A 37 2.35 1.97 4.40
CA LEU A 37 1.21 1.05 4.22
C LEU A 37 1.27 0.29 2.88
N ILE A 38 1.90 0.87 1.86
CA ILE A 38 2.14 0.23 0.55
C ILE A 38 2.91 -1.09 0.69
N HIS A 39 3.74 -1.20 1.73
CA HIS A 39 4.48 -2.41 1.99
C HIS A 39 3.70 -3.40 2.87
N VAL A 40 2.71 -2.98 3.66
CA VAL A 40 2.01 -3.85 4.64
C VAL A 40 1.20 -4.95 3.94
N ASN A 41 1.46 -6.21 4.29
CA ASN A 41 0.80 -7.40 3.77
C ASN A 41 0.88 -8.59 4.76
N CYS A 42 0.19 -9.70 4.48
CA CYS A 42 0.16 -10.84 5.39
C CYS A 42 1.56 -11.43 5.66
N SER A 43 2.53 -11.27 4.77
CA SER A 43 3.87 -11.82 4.94
C SER A 43 4.76 -10.96 5.85
N ASN A 44 4.39 -9.71 6.14
CA ASN A 44 5.20 -8.82 6.99
C ASN A 44 4.50 -8.32 8.25
N LEU A 45 3.17 -8.43 8.35
CA LEU A 45 2.46 -8.16 9.60
C LEU A 45 3.06 -8.92 10.81
N PRO A 46 3.51 -10.19 10.70
CA PRO A 46 4.17 -10.86 11.81
C PRO A 46 5.45 -10.17 12.28
N LYS A 47 6.18 -9.52 11.38
CA LYS A 47 7.40 -8.75 11.72
C LYS A 47 7.09 -7.46 12.46
N LEU A 48 5.85 -6.96 12.37
CA LEU A 48 5.34 -5.81 13.11
C LEU A 48 4.75 -6.21 14.48
N GLY A 49 4.73 -7.51 14.83
CA GLY A 49 4.11 -8.03 16.05
C GLY A 49 2.66 -8.50 15.87
N ILE A 50 2.15 -8.57 14.64
CA ILE A 50 0.77 -8.95 14.33
C ILE A 50 0.78 -10.34 13.68
N ALA A 51 0.62 -11.38 14.50
CA ALA A 51 0.69 -12.78 14.07
C ALA A 51 -0.66 -13.53 14.12
N ASP A 52 -1.73 -12.87 14.57
CA ASP A 52 -3.07 -13.46 14.55
C ASP A 52 -3.61 -13.50 13.11
N PHE A 53 -3.89 -14.70 12.62
CA PHE A 53 -4.26 -14.91 11.21
C PHE A 53 -5.56 -14.22 10.81
N GLU A 54 -6.58 -14.18 11.69
CA GLU A 54 -7.84 -13.52 11.37
C GLU A 54 -7.66 -12.00 11.35
N HIS A 55 -6.90 -11.46 12.31
CA HIS A 55 -6.59 -10.03 12.31
C HIS A 55 -5.76 -9.63 11.08
N MET A 56 -4.81 -10.48 10.68
CA MET A 56 -3.98 -10.25 9.50
C MET A 56 -4.80 -10.16 8.20
N LYS A 57 -5.82 -11.01 8.04
CA LYS A 57 -6.72 -10.94 6.88
C LYS A 57 -7.46 -9.61 6.83
N VAL A 58 -8.06 -9.21 7.96
CA VAL A 58 -8.86 -7.98 8.04
C VAL A 58 -7.96 -6.76 7.77
N ILE A 59 -6.83 -6.66 8.47
CA ILE A 59 -5.89 -5.54 8.28
C ILE A 59 -5.39 -5.49 6.83
N CYS A 60 -5.07 -6.62 6.20
CA CYS A 60 -4.63 -6.62 4.80
C CYS A 60 -5.74 -6.22 3.82
N ALA A 61 -6.99 -6.62 4.07
CA ALA A 61 -8.12 -6.19 3.27
C ALA A 61 -8.32 -4.67 3.37
N GLU A 62 -8.28 -4.13 4.58
CA GLU A 62 -8.42 -2.69 4.84
C GLU A 62 -7.26 -1.87 4.27
N VAL A 63 -6.02 -2.37 4.37
CA VAL A 63 -4.86 -1.74 3.71
C VAL A 63 -5.09 -1.67 2.20
N ARG A 64 -5.53 -2.76 1.55
CA ARG A 64 -5.81 -2.74 0.11
C ARG A 64 -6.93 -1.76 -0.24
N ALA A 65 -7.97 -1.68 0.58
CA ALA A 65 -9.07 -0.73 0.40
C ALA A 65 -8.59 0.73 0.47
N VAL A 66 -7.76 1.08 1.47
CA VAL A 66 -7.17 2.42 1.60
C VAL A 66 -6.24 2.74 0.43
N LEU A 67 -5.39 1.79 0.04
CA LEU A 67 -4.51 1.93 -1.12
C LEU A 67 -5.32 2.02 -2.42
N GLY A 68 -6.55 1.49 -2.44
CA GLY A 68 -7.39 1.37 -3.62
C GLY A 68 -6.79 0.45 -4.67
N ILE A 69 -6.08 -0.59 -4.22
CA ILE A 69 -5.48 -1.60 -5.08
C ILE A 69 -6.31 -2.88 -5.03
N THR A 70 -6.40 -3.56 -6.16
CA THR A 70 -7.09 -4.86 -6.21
C THR A 70 -6.19 -5.92 -5.59
N GLU A 71 -6.77 -6.90 -4.88
CA GLU A 71 -6.00 -8.06 -4.45
C GLU A 71 -5.32 -8.69 -5.66
N ALA A 72 -3.99 -8.80 -5.63
CA ALA A 72 -3.26 -9.56 -6.63
C ALA A 72 -3.73 -11.00 -6.48
N LEU A 73 -4.68 -11.40 -7.33
CA LEU A 73 -5.22 -12.74 -7.38
C LEU A 73 -4.03 -13.70 -7.37
N TRP A 74 -4.01 -14.59 -6.39
CA TRP A 74 -3.00 -15.63 -6.17
C TRP A 74 -2.75 -16.52 -7.42
N SER A 75 -3.59 -16.38 -8.46
CA SER A 75 -3.48 -17.00 -9.78
C SER A 75 -2.74 -16.15 -10.83
N ARG A 76 -2.05 -15.08 -10.45
CA ARG A 76 -1.34 -14.20 -11.40
C ARG A 76 -0.07 -14.86 -11.91
N ASN A 77 0.06 -14.98 -13.24
CA ASN A 77 1.34 -15.35 -13.83
C ASN A 77 2.28 -14.15 -13.74
N PHE A 78 3.55 -14.39 -13.41
CA PHE A 78 4.60 -13.36 -13.39
C PHE A 78 4.75 -12.63 -14.74
N THR A 79 4.31 -13.28 -15.82
CA THR A 79 4.30 -12.76 -17.19
C THR A 79 3.12 -11.83 -17.50
N ASP A 80 2.10 -11.78 -16.65
CA ASP A 80 0.95 -10.90 -16.88
C ASP A 80 1.37 -9.45 -16.62
N PRO A 81 1.10 -8.51 -17.56
CA PRO A 81 1.36 -7.10 -17.35
C PRO A 81 0.74 -6.63 -16.03
N PRO A 82 1.36 -5.71 -15.28
CA PRO A 82 0.75 -5.19 -14.05
C PRO A 82 -0.57 -4.48 -14.39
N GLN A 83 -1.70 -5.13 -14.09
CA GLN A 83 -3.06 -4.68 -14.44
C GLN A 83 -3.59 -3.62 -13.49
N ASP A 84 -2.87 -3.33 -12.39
CA ASP A 84 -3.22 -2.27 -11.47
C ASP A 84 -2.21 -1.11 -11.60
N PRO A 85 -2.47 -0.13 -12.49
CA PRO A 85 -1.70 1.10 -12.62
C PRO A 85 -1.51 1.81 -11.29
N ARG A 86 -2.50 1.71 -10.39
CA ARG A 86 -2.44 2.35 -9.09
C ARG A 86 -1.45 1.64 -8.18
N ALA A 87 -1.43 0.31 -8.16
CA ALA A 87 -0.40 -0.44 -7.42
C ALA A 87 1.02 -0.09 -7.90
N LEU A 88 1.24 -0.03 -9.22
CA LEU A 88 2.54 0.38 -9.79
C LEU A 88 2.94 1.80 -9.38
N PHE A 89 2.01 2.75 -9.52
CA PHE A 89 2.24 4.13 -9.12
C PHE A 89 2.60 4.23 -7.64
N LEU A 90 1.89 3.47 -6.78
CA LEU A 90 2.14 3.47 -5.35
C LEU A 90 3.51 2.90 -5.01
N LEU A 91 3.98 1.86 -5.69
CA LEU A 91 5.36 1.38 -5.53
C LEU A 91 6.40 2.46 -5.84
N LEU A 92 6.18 3.26 -6.90
CA LEU A 92 7.06 4.39 -7.23
C LEU A 92 6.97 5.55 -6.22
N LYS A 93 5.85 5.67 -5.51
CA LYS A 93 5.59 6.68 -4.48
C LYS A 93 6.04 6.28 -3.08
N SER A 94 6.40 5.02 -2.86
CA SER A 94 6.76 4.54 -1.52
C SER A 94 8.06 5.17 -0.98
N PRO A 95 9.11 5.39 -1.79
CA PRO A 95 10.32 6.07 -1.32
C PRO A 95 10.04 7.54 -1.00
N THR A 96 10.71 8.07 0.02
CA THR A 96 10.71 9.51 0.30
C THR A 96 11.77 10.21 -0.56
N GLY A 97 11.41 11.30 -1.23
CA GLY A 97 12.36 12.12 -1.97
C GLY A 97 11.71 12.99 -3.05
N ALA A 98 12.42 14.02 -3.49
CA ALA A 98 11.90 15.03 -4.42
C ALA A 98 11.43 14.44 -5.77
N GLN A 99 11.96 13.30 -6.20
CA GLN A 99 11.52 12.62 -7.42
C GLN A 99 10.18 11.89 -7.21
N ALA A 100 10.09 11.08 -6.16
CA ALA A 100 8.84 10.40 -5.79
C ALA A 100 7.73 11.41 -5.49
N ASP A 101 8.05 12.52 -4.81
CA ASP A 101 7.07 13.55 -4.46
C ASP A 101 6.52 14.29 -5.68
N ARG A 102 7.36 14.59 -6.68
CA ARG A 102 6.97 15.24 -7.93
C ARG A 102 6.07 14.39 -8.83
N LEU A 103 6.17 13.05 -8.75
CA LEU A 103 5.42 12.15 -9.62
C LEU A 103 3.91 12.28 -9.34
N SER A 104 3.11 12.73 -10.31
CA SER A 104 1.65 12.71 -10.19
C SER A 104 1.05 11.46 -10.82
N TYR A 105 -0.11 11.02 -10.32
CA TYR A 105 -0.81 9.87 -10.91
C TYR A 105 -1.19 10.12 -12.37
N GLN A 106 -1.55 11.37 -12.72
CA GLN A 106 -1.89 11.75 -14.10
C GLN A 106 -0.70 11.60 -15.04
N GLN A 107 0.48 12.11 -14.67
CA GLN A 107 1.71 11.95 -15.46
C GLN A 107 2.08 10.47 -15.62
N PHE A 108 1.95 9.69 -14.55
CA PHE A 108 2.20 8.26 -14.58
C PHE A 108 1.24 7.52 -15.52
N ALA A 109 -0.06 7.80 -15.44
CA ALA A 109 -1.08 7.14 -16.26
C ALA A 109 -0.89 7.42 -17.76
N VAL A 110 -0.52 8.65 -18.13
CA VAL A 110 -0.20 9.01 -19.54
C VAL A 110 1.02 8.23 -20.04
N HIS A 111 2.08 8.16 -19.23
CA HIS A 111 3.28 7.40 -19.60
C HIS A 111 2.99 5.91 -19.73
N LEU A 112 2.24 5.34 -18.79
CA LEU A 112 1.83 3.94 -18.84
C LEU A 112 0.98 3.67 -20.09
N GLN A 113 0.01 4.52 -20.42
CA GLN A 113 -0.78 4.34 -21.63
C GLN A 113 0.06 4.37 -22.92
N HIS A 114 1.06 5.25 -22.99
CA HIS A 114 1.97 5.32 -24.14
C HIS A 114 2.86 4.06 -24.24
N GLU A 115 3.42 3.58 -23.14
CA GLU A 115 4.22 2.35 -23.11
C GLU A 115 3.39 1.16 -23.61
N TRP A 116 2.13 1.04 -23.20
CA TRP A 116 1.28 -0.10 -23.57
C TRP A 116 0.79 -0.05 -25.03
N GLN A 117 0.79 1.13 -25.66
CA GLN A 117 0.52 1.27 -27.09
C GLN A 117 1.73 0.93 -27.98
N ASN A 118 2.94 0.84 -27.41
CA ASN A 118 4.17 0.52 -28.15
C ASN A 118 4.62 -0.94 -28.01
N VAL A 119 3.81 -1.79 -27.37
CA VAL A 119 4.08 -3.22 -27.15
C VAL A 119 3.32 -4.11 -28.17
N GLU A 120 2.71 -3.51 -29.20
CA GLU A 120 2.10 -4.22 -30.35
C GLU A 120 3.04 -4.31 -31.56
#